data_AF-A0A948B7N8-F1
#
_entry.id   AF-A0A948B7N8-F1
#
_cell.length_a   1.000
_cell.length_b   1.000
_cell.length_c   1.000
_cell.angle_alpha   90.00
_cell.angle_beta   90.00
_cell.angle_gamma   90.00
#
_symmetry.space_group_name_H-M   'P 1'
#
loop_
_entity.id
_entity.type
_entity.pdbx_description
1 polymer ?
#
loop_
_entity_poly.entity_id
_entity_poly.type
_entity_poly.pdbx_seq_one_letter_code
_entity_poly.pdbx_strand_id
1 'polypeptide(L)'
;MPKIKDIPKIDRPRERFLKKGADALSKSDLLAILLGSGIKGKNVRQLSESIIKKFGKNFLNITVDDLLEVSGIGQAKALQIASAISLVKRFYDENKTNEIVIKNSQDVLSLTYDLRDKKKEHLVCLYLNARNVLLKKEIVSIGLLDKALLHPREIFYPATELNAA
;
A
#
# COMPACT_ATOMS: atom_id res chain seq x y z
N MET A 1 33.50 -14.23 8.90
CA MET A 1 32.86 -12.91 8.78
C MET A 1 32.14 -12.55 10.08
N PRO A 2 32.12 -11.27 10.46
CA PRO A 2 31.76 -10.82 11.82
C PRO A 2 30.33 -11.23 12.20
N LYS A 3 30.18 -11.83 13.38
CA LYS A 3 28.90 -12.05 14.07
C LYS A 3 28.35 -10.69 14.50
N ILE A 4 27.06 -10.60 14.82
CA ILE A 4 26.44 -9.35 15.33
C ILE A 4 27.18 -8.79 16.55
N LYS A 5 27.81 -9.67 17.35
CA LYS A 5 28.64 -9.30 18.49
C LYS A 5 29.89 -8.49 18.09
N ASP A 6 30.38 -8.69 16.87
CA ASP A 6 31.58 -8.08 16.32
C ASP A 6 31.28 -6.74 15.64
N ILE A 7 30.01 -6.38 15.48
CA ILE A 7 29.54 -5.06 15.07
C ILE A 7 29.58 -4.15 16.30
N PRO A 8 30.20 -2.94 16.22
CA PRO A 8 30.12 -1.93 17.25
C PRO A 8 28.68 -1.78 17.73
N LYS A 9 28.44 -1.71 19.04
CA LYS A 9 27.07 -1.66 19.59
C LYS A 9 26.23 -0.62 18.84
N ILE A 10 26.80 0.55 18.57
CA ILE A 10 26.14 1.67 17.88
C ILE A 10 25.67 1.36 16.45
N ASP A 11 26.27 0.37 15.78
CA ASP A 11 25.94 -0.01 14.41
C ASP A 11 25.00 -1.21 14.33
N ARG A 12 24.68 -1.82 15.47
CA ARG A 12 23.72 -2.93 15.52
C ARG A 12 22.31 -2.40 15.20
N PRO A 13 21.50 -3.14 14.42
CA PRO A 13 20.18 -2.68 14.00
C PRO A 13 19.31 -2.16 15.15
N ARG A 14 19.23 -2.88 16.27
CA ARG A 14 18.43 -2.45 17.44
C ARG A 14 18.89 -1.13 18.03
N GLU A 15 20.19 -0.96 18.26
CA GLU A 15 20.76 0.26 18.83
C GLU A 15 20.62 1.45 17.86
N ARG A 16 20.80 1.20 16.56
CA ARG A 16 20.53 2.20 15.51
C ARG A 16 19.08 2.63 15.49
N PHE A 17 18.15 1.68 15.61
CA PHE A 17 16.71 1.97 15.64
C PHE A 17 16.37 2.86 16.84
N LEU A 18 16.91 2.54 18.02
CA LEU A 18 16.69 3.34 19.24
C LEU A 18 17.30 4.75 19.13
N LYS A 19 18.46 4.90 18.48
CA LYS A 19 19.18 6.18 18.41
C LYS A 19 18.72 7.08 17.25
N LYS A 20 18.39 6.50 16.10
CA LYS A 20 18.16 7.22 14.84
C LYS A 20 16.78 6.97 14.20
N GLY A 21 15.95 6.12 14.81
CA GLY A 21 14.64 5.76 14.28
C GLY A 21 14.70 4.76 13.12
N ALA A 22 13.51 4.38 12.63
CA ALA A 22 13.33 3.38 11.58
C ALA A 22 13.91 3.80 10.22
N ASP A 23 13.85 5.09 9.89
CA ASP A 23 14.26 5.63 8.58
C ASP A 23 15.76 5.48 8.32
N ALA A 24 16.56 5.36 9.39
CA ALA A 24 17.99 5.13 9.29
C ALA A 24 18.35 3.67 8.98
N LEU A 25 17.38 2.76 8.83
CA LEU A 25 17.59 1.33 8.66
C LEU A 25 17.18 0.85 7.26
N SER A 26 17.91 -0.14 6.76
CA SER A 26 17.52 -0.85 5.54
C SER A 26 16.37 -1.83 5.79
N LYS A 27 15.70 -2.30 4.73
CA LYS A 27 14.66 -3.35 4.82
C LYS A 27 15.17 -4.61 5.50
N SER A 28 16.41 -5.03 5.20
CA SER A 28 17.05 -6.18 5.83
C SER A 28 17.40 -5.93 7.30
N ASP A 29 17.75 -4.70 7.69
CA ASP A 29 17.98 -4.36 9.10
C ASP A 29 16.67 -4.42 9.91
N LEU A 30 15.56 -3.92 9.36
CA LEU A 30 14.24 -3.99 10.00
C LEU A 30 13.77 -5.45 10.16
N LEU A 31 13.93 -6.26 9.12
CA LEU A 31 13.63 -7.69 9.18
C LEU A 31 14.55 -8.42 10.18
N ALA A 32 15.81 -8.02 10.27
CA ALA A 32 16.74 -8.58 11.24
C ALA A 32 16.36 -8.29 12.69
N ILE A 33 15.83 -7.08 12.96
CA ILE A 33 15.28 -6.74 14.28
C ILE A 33 14.08 -7.62 14.58
N LEU A 34 13.15 -7.74 13.62
CA LEU A 34 11.93 -8.54 13.76
C LEU A 34 12.28 -9.98 14.11
N LEU A 35 13.13 -10.64 13.31
CA LEU A 35 13.52 -12.04 13.53
C LEU A 35 14.30 -12.27 14.83
N GLY A 36 15.05 -11.26 15.28
CA GLY A 36 15.83 -11.26 16.53
C GLY A 36 17.04 -12.20 16.59
N SER A 37 17.00 -13.33 15.89
CA SER A 37 18.06 -14.33 15.84
C SER A 37 18.22 -14.93 14.44
N GLY A 38 19.43 -15.43 14.16
CA GLY A 38 19.72 -16.17 12.92
C GLY A 38 19.19 -17.59 12.96
N ILE A 39 19.68 -18.41 12.04
CA ILE A 39 19.44 -19.85 11.99
C ILE A 39 20.80 -20.57 12.05
N LYS A 40 20.80 -21.89 12.18
CA LYS A 40 22.05 -22.65 12.10
C LYS A 40 22.72 -22.38 10.75
N GLY A 41 23.97 -21.93 10.78
CA GLY A 41 24.76 -21.62 9.58
C GLY A 41 24.55 -20.24 8.94
N LYS A 42 23.53 -19.46 9.33
CA LYS A 42 23.34 -18.06 8.86
C LYS A 42 23.00 -17.13 10.00
N ASN A 43 23.74 -16.03 10.14
CA ASN A 43 23.37 -15.00 11.11
C ASN A 43 22.08 -14.27 10.69
N VAL A 44 21.45 -13.53 11.60
CA VAL A 44 20.14 -12.90 11.33
C VAL A 44 20.20 -11.88 10.18
N ARG A 45 21.35 -11.22 9.98
CA ARG A 45 21.54 -10.24 8.93
C ARG A 45 21.58 -10.92 7.57
N GLN A 46 22.38 -11.98 7.43
CA GLN A 46 22.45 -12.81 6.23
C GLN A 46 21.09 -13.44 5.90
N LEU A 47 20.40 -13.94 6.92
CA LEU A 47 19.06 -14.49 6.75
C LEU A 47 18.10 -13.42 6.20
N SER A 48 18.08 -12.23 6.82
CA SER A 48 17.21 -11.13 6.41
C SER A 48 17.52 -10.62 5.00
N GLU A 49 18.80 -10.44 4.67
CA GLU A 49 19.24 -10.08 3.31
C GLU A 49 18.80 -11.15 2.29
N SER A 50 18.90 -12.44 2.63
CA SER A 50 18.49 -13.52 1.73
C SER A 50 16.98 -13.56 1.50
N ILE A 51 16.17 -13.31 2.52
CA ILE A 51 14.70 -13.25 2.40
C ILE A 51 14.30 -12.04 1.54
N ILE A 52 14.83 -10.85 1.84
CA ILE A 52 14.55 -9.64 1.07
C ILE A 52 14.96 -9.81 -0.39
N LYS A 53 16.10 -10.47 -0.65
CA LYS A 53 16.54 -10.76 -2.02
C LYS A 53 15.67 -11.81 -2.72
N LYS A 54 15.23 -12.87 -2.04
CA LYS A 54 14.36 -13.93 -2.61
C LYS A 54 13.01 -13.36 -3.05
N PHE A 55 12.36 -12.57 -2.20
CA PHE A 55 10.98 -12.13 -2.46
C PHE A 55 10.87 -10.73 -3.08
N GLY A 56 11.85 -9.85 -2.86
CA GLY A 56 11.93 -8.54 -3.52
C GLY A 56 10.63 -7.73 -3.46
N LYS A 57 10.07 -7.42 -4.65
CA LYS A 57 8.80 -6.68 -4.78
C LYS A 57 7.58 -7.45 -4.28
N ASN A 58 7.64 -8.77 -4.27
CA ASN A 58 6.55 -9.65 -3.81
C ASN A 58 6.55 -9.87 -2.30
N PHE A 59 7.46 -9.24 -1.54
CA PHE A 59 7.60 -9.46 -0.10
C PHE A 59 6.28 -9.27 0.68
N LEU A 60 5.44 -8.31 0.30
CA LEU A 60 4.15 -8.10 0.98
C LEU A 60 3.10 -9.17 0.69
N ASN A 61 3.30 -10.01 -0.33
CA ASN A 61 2.33 -11.03 -0.75
C ASN A 61 2.78 -12.45 -0.42
N ILE A 62 3.84 -12.62 0.36
CA ILE A 62 4.34 -13.94 0.75
C ILE A 62 3.39 -14.61 1.74
N THR A 63 3.22 -15.91 1.56
CA THR A 63 2.47 -16.79 2.44
C THR A 63 3.38 -17.43 3.49
N VAL A 64 2.78 -18.12 4.46
CA VAL A 64 3.53 -18.92 5.42
C VAL A 64 4.29 -20.05 4.70
N ASP A 65 3.68 -20.67 3.70
CA ASP A 65 4.28 -21.77 2.94
C ASP A 65 5.52 -21.30 2.16
N ASP A 66 5.44 -20.14 1.50
CA ASP A 66 6.59 -19.52 0.82
C ASP A 66 7.80 -19.32 1.76
N LEU A 67 7.52 -18.96 3.02
CA LEU A 67 8.53 -18.73 4.05
C LEU A 67 9.10 -20.05 4.59
N LEU A 68 8.29 -21.11 4.68
CA LEU A 68 8.74 -22.45 5.10
C LEU A 68 9.69 -23.09 4.08
N GLU A 69 9.61 -22.72 2.80
CA GLU A 69 10.59 -23.13 1.79
C GLU A 69 11.98 -22.52 2.01
N VAL A 70 12.10 -21.47 2.82
CA VAL A 70 13.40 -20.87 3.11
C VAL A 70 14.12 -21.75 4.12
N SER A 71 15.18 -22.42 3.67
CA SER A 71 15.99 -23.32 4.50
C SER A 71 16.34 -22.70 5.87
N GLY A 72 15.88 -23.37 6.93
CA GLY A 72 16.10 -23.01 8.32
C GLY A 72 15.06 -22.07 8.94
N ILE A 73 14.08 -21.58 8.17
CA ILE A 73 12.90 -20.89 8.72
C ILE A 73 11.87 -21.94 9.14
N GLY A 74 11.67 -22.08 10.45
CA GLY A 74 10.57 -22.86 11.00
C GLY A 74 9.27 -22.05 11.15
N GLN A 75 8.19 -22.74 11.51
CA GLN A 75 6.85 -22.16 11.66
C GLN A 75 6.82 -20.88 12.50
N ALA A 76 7.53 -20.83 13.63
CA ALA A 76 7.53 -19.66 14.51
C ALA A 76 8.02 -18.38 13.79
N LYS A 77 9.12 -18.47 13.03
CA LYS A 77 9.66 -17.32 12.27
C LYS A 77 8.81 -17.00 11.05
N ALA A 78 8.26 -18.01 10.38
CA ALA A 78 7.35 -17.81 9.26
C ALA A 78 6.08 -17.04 9.70
N LEU A 79 5.43 -17.50 10.76
CA LEU A 79 4.27 -16.84 11.37
C LEU A 79 4.58 -15.41 11.82
N GLN A 80 5.76 -15.19 12.40
CA GLN A 80 6.17 -13.85 12.82
C GLN A 80 6.22 -12.85 11.66
N ILE A 81 6.82 -13.24 10.52
CA ILE A 81 6.89 -12.38 9.33
C ILE A 81 5.49 -12.21 8.71
N ALA A 82 4.77 -13.32 8.51
CA ALA A 82 3.44 -13.31 7.90
C ALA A 82 2.44 -12.46 8.70
N SER A 83 2.51 -12.54 10.03
CA SER A 83 1.67 -11.73 10.93
C SER A 83 2.02 -10.25 10.84
N ALA A 84 3.32 -9.89 10.80
CA ALA A 84 3.74 -8.50 10.65
C ALA A 84 3.26 -7.90 9.31
N ILE A 85 3.36 -8.65 8.22
CA ILE A 85 2.86 -8.23 6.90
C ILE A 85 1.34 -8.07 6.94
N SER A 86 0.63 -9.03 7.51
CA SER A 86 -0.83 -9.00 7.61
C SER A 86 -1.31 -7.81 8.44
N LEU A 87 -0.60 -7.49 9.52
CA LEU A 87 -0.90 -6.33 10.36
C LEU A 87 -0.73 -5.02 9.58
N VAL A 88 0.39 -4.85 8.86
CA VAL A 88 0.62 -3.68 8.00
C VAL A 88 -0.45 -3.59 6.92
N LYS A 89 -0.83 -4.71 6.29
CA LYS A 89 -1.92 -4.75 5.31
C LYS A 89 -3.25 -4.29 5.91
N ARG A 90 -3.62 -4.76 7.10
CA ARG A 90 -4.85 -4.34 7.79
C ARG A 90 -4.86 -2.84 8.08
N PHE A 91 -3.77 -2.28 8.61
CA PHE A 91 -3.68 -0.82 8.80
C PHE A 91 -3.66 -0.04 7.47
N TYR A 92 -3.10 -0.61 6.40
CA TYR A 92 -3.12 0.03 5.08
C TYR A 92 -4.51 -0.03 4.43
N ASP A 93 -5.23 -1.12 4.62
CA ASP A 93 -6.62 -1.28 4.19
C ASP A 93 -7.57 -0.44 5.06
N GLU A 94 -7.28 -0.24 6.35
CA GLU A 94 -7.95 0.77 7.18
C GLU A 94 -7.67 2.19 6.67
N ASN A 95 -6.50 2.49 6.11
CA ASN A 95 -6.26 3.80 5.49
C ASN A 95 -6.96 3.99 4.12
N LYS A 96 -7.51 2.93 3.49
CA LYS A 96 -8.49 3.09 2.39
C LYS A 96 -9.84 3.64 2.89
N THR A 97 -10.06 3.72 4.20
CA THR A 97 -11.28 4.22 4.81
C THR A 97 -11.43 5.75 4.76
N ASN A 98 -10.62 6.45 3.95
CA ASN A 98 -10.98 7.76 3.37
C ASN A 98 -11.89 7.59 2.14
N GLU A 99 -12.85 6.67 2.24
CA GLU A 99 -13.93 6.55 1.28
C GLU A 99 -14.73 7.85 1.32
N ILE A 100 -14.74 8.60 0.21
CA ILE A 100 -15.57 9.80 0.10
C ILE A 100 -17.00 9.33 -0.12
N VAL A 101 -17.76 9.21 0.95
CA VAL A 101 -19.19 8.87 0.90
C VAL A 101 -19.98 10.13 0.59
N ILE A 102 -20.67 10.14 -0.56
CA ILE A 102 -21.58 11.21 -0.95
C ILE A 102 -22.92 11.00 -0.26
N LYS A 103 -23.26 11.85 0.70
CA LYS A 103 -24.51 11.81 1.46
C LYS A 103 -25.49 12.89 1.01
N ASN A 104 -24.98 14.00 0.50
CA ASN A 104 -25.78 15.16 0.11
C ASN A 104 -25.10 15.97 -1.01
N SER A 105 -25.79 17.01 -1.49
CA SER A 105 -25.29 17.90 -2.54
C SER A 105 -24.05 18.70 -2.12
N GLN A 106 -23.85 18.98 -0.84
CA GLN A 106 -22.66 19.68 -0.35
C GLN A 106 -21.39 18.84 -0.56
N ASP A 107 -21.49 17.52 -0.42
CA ASP A 107 -20.38 16.60 -0.68
C ASP A 107 -19.99 16.66 -2.18
N VAL A 108 -20.98 16.67 -3.08
CA VAL A 108 -20.75 16.82 -4.53
C VAL A 108 -20.10 18.16 -4.85
N LEU A 109 -20.55 19.26 -4.22
CA LEU A 109 -19.97 20.60 -4.42
C LEU A 109 -18.51 20.65 -3.98
N SER A 110 -18.17 20.00 -2.86
CA SER A 110 -16.77 19.93 -2.40
C SER A 110 -15.86 19.23 -3.41
N LEU A 111 -16.38 18.21 -4.09
CA LEU A 111 -15.67 17.43 -5.10
C LEU A 111 -15.58 18.10 -6.47
N THR A 112 -16.39 19.11 -6.72
CA THR A 112 -16.50 19.80 -8.02
C THR A 112 -16.12 21.29 -7.94
N TYR A 113 -15.54 21.70 -6.82
CA TYR A 113 -15.13 23.08 -6.57
C TYR A 113 -14.18 23.63 -7.65
N ASP A 114 -13.32 22.77 -8.20
CA ASP A 114 -12.39 23.06 -9.30
C ASP A 114 -13.07 23.46 -10.63
N LEU A 115 -14.39 23.24 -10.76
CA LEU A 115 -15.17 23.64 -11.93
C LEU A 115 -15.67 25.08 -11.85
N ARG A 116 -15.69 25.70 -10.66
CA ARG A 116 -16.31 27.02 -10.41
C ARG A 116 -15.84 28.11 -11.38
N ASP A 117 -14.54 28.15 -11.64
CA ASP A 117 -13.91 29.22 -12.45
C ASP A 117 -13.65 28.80 -13.91
N LYS A 118 -14.18 27.65 -14.34
CA LYS A 118 -13.98 27.17 -15.71
C LYS A 118 -14.86 27.96 -16.69
N LYS A 119 -14.23 28.50 -17.73
CA LYS A 119 -14.90 29.27 -18.80
C LYS A 119 -15.63 28.43 -19.85
N LYS A 120 -15.46 27.10 -19.79
CA LYS A 120 -16.12 26.13 -20.68
C LYS A 120 -16.98 25.20 -19.84
N GLU A 121 -18.06 24.70 -20.40
CA GLU A 121 -18.87 23.67 -19.76
C GLU A 121 -18.05 22.40 -19.55
N HIS A 122 -18.15 21.77 -18.39
CA HIS A 122 -17.48 20.50 -18.10
C HIS A 122 -18.54 19.50 -17.66
N LEU A 123 -18.63 18.39 -18.39
CA LEU A 123 -19.43 17.25 -17.98
C LEU A 123 -18.55 16.34 -17.11
N VAL A 124 -18.91 16.20 -15.85
CA VAL A 124 -18.16 15.39 -14.87
C VAL A 124 -19.02 14.25 -14.36
N CYS A 125 -18.46 13.04 -14.40
CA CYS A 125 -19.06 11.86 -13.78
C CYS A 125 -18.38 11.56 -12.44
N LEU A 126 -19.21 11.36 -11.42
CA LEU A 126 -18.81 10.80 -10.13
C LEU A 126 -19.37 9.38 -10.07
N TYR A 127 -18.51 8.39 -10.28
CA TYR A 127 -18.90 6.99 -10.23
C TYR A 127 -18.93 6.53 -8.79
N LEU A 128 -20.07 6.01 -8.34
CA LEU A 128 -20.29 5.59 -6.96
C LEU A 128 -20.53 4.10 -6.86
N ASN A 129 -20.24 3.49 -5.72
CA ASN A 129 -20.76 2.14 -5.43
C ASN A 129 -22.14 2.22 -4.74
N ALA A 130 -22.75 1.06 -4.48
CA ALA A 130 -24.06 0.94 -3.81
C ALA A 130 -24.13 1.53 -2.38
N ARG A 131 -22.99 1.93 -1.80
CA ARG A 131 -22.89 2.62 -0.50
C ARG A 131 -22.61 4.13 -0.66
N ASN A 132 -22.79 4.66 -1.87
CA ASN A 132 -22.49 6.05 -2.26
C ASN A 132 -21.03 6.46 -2.09
N VAL A 133 -20.09 5.50 -2.08
CA VAL A 133 -18.66 5.79 -2.02
C VAL A 133 -18.16 6.17 -3.40
N LEU A 134 -17.45 7.29 -3.50
CA LEU A 134 -16.79 7.72 -4.73
C LEU A 134 -15.69 6.74 -5.15
N LEU A 135 -15.91 6.08 -6.28
CA LEU A 135 -14.95 5.18 -6.93
C LEU A 135 -14.02 5.95 -7.86
N LYS A 136 -14.56 6.91 -8.62
CA LYS A 136 -13.79 7.72 -9.58
C LYS A 136 -14.53 9.04 -9.87
N LYS A 137 -13.78 10.14 -9.99
CA LYS A 137 -14.21 11.40 -10.60
C LYS A 137 -13.55 11.53 -11.97
N GLU A 138 -14.32 11.84 -13.00
CA GLU A 138 -13.81 11.96 -14.37
C GLU A 138 -14.50 13.09 -15.13
N ILE A 139 -13.73 13.91 -15.84
CA ILE A 139 -14.26 14.84 -16.84
C ILE A 139 -14.49 14.03 -18.12
N VAL A 140 -15.74 13.80 -18.48
CA VAL A 140 -16.13 12.99 -19.63
C VAL A 140 -16.13 13.81 -20.92
N SER A 141 -16.47 15.09 -20.82
CA SER A 141 -16.47 16.00 -21.97
C SER A 141 -16.28 17.44 -21.52
N ILE A 142 -15.70 18.25 -22.40
CA ILE A 142 -15.60 19.70 -22.25
C ILE A 142 -16.40 20.31 -23.40
N GLY A 143 -17.36 21.15 -23.05
CA GLY A 143 -18.26 21.82 -23.98
C GLY A 143 -17.55 22.72 -25.00
N LEU A 144 -18.22 22.88 -26.12
CA LEU A 144 -17.89 23.82 -27.18
C LEU A 144 -18.57 25.17 -26.92
N LEU A 145 -18.92 25.93 -27.96
CA LEU A 145 -19.53 27.25 -27.81
C LEU A 145 -20.92 27.22 -27.17
N ASP A 146 -21.74 26.22 -27.49
CA ASP A 146 -23.16 26.14 -27.11
C ASP A 146 -23.64 24.73 -26.73
N LYS A 147 -22.75 23.73 -26.76
CA LYS A 147 -23.08 22.33 -26.48
C LYS A 147 -21.89 21.51 -26.02
N ALA A 148 -22.17 20.50 -25.21
CA ALA A 148 -21.25 19.40 -24.93
C ALA A 148 -21.67 18.15 -25.70
N LEU A 149 -20.78 17.63 -26.56
CA LEU A 149 -20.98 16.34 -27.23
C LEU A 149 -20.63 15.22 -26.26
N LEU A 150 -21.49 14.21 -26.20
CA LEU A 150 -21.36 13.07 -25.32
C LEU A 150 -21.91 11.82 -26.00
N HIS A 151 -21.15 10.73 -25.95
CA HIS A 151 -21.63 9.42 -26.31
C HIS A 151 -21.92 8.60 -25.04
N PRO A 152 -23.09 7.96 -24.90
CA PRO A 152 -23.46 7.21 -23.68
C PRO A 152 -22.40 6.19 -23.22
N ARG A 153 -21.70 5.55 -24.17
CA ARG A 153 -20.59 4.64 -23.87
C ARG A 153 -19.51 5.25 -22.98
N GLU A 154 -19.22 6.54 -23.12
CA GLU A 154 -18.18 7.22 -22.34
C GLU A 154 -18.57 7.40 -20.86
N ILE A 155 -19.86 7.23 -20.52
CA ILE A 155 -20.35 7.16 -19.14
C ILE A 155 -20.51 5.70 -18.70
N PHE A 156 -21.22 4.91 -19.49
CA PHE A 156 -21.67 3.60 -19.04
C PHE A 156 -20.56 2.54 -19.07
N TYR A 157 -19.60 2.63 -20.00
CA TYR A 157 -18.49 1.67 -20.04
C TYR A 157 -17.58 1.80 -18.80
N PRO A 158 -17.11 3.00 -18.39
CA PRO A 158 -16.39 3.15 -17.12
C PRO A 158 -17.24 2.75 -15.90
N ALA A 159 -18.54 3.06 -15.90
CA ALA A 159 -19.44 2.64 -14.82
C ALA A 159 -19.47 1.12 -14.67
N THR A 160 -19.55 0.37 -15.77
CA THR A 160 -19.54 -1.10 -15.75
C THR A 160 -18.20 -1.67 -15.30
N GLU A 161 -17.08 -1.13 -15.77
CA GLU A 161 -15.73 -1.58 -15.37
C GLU A 161 -15.48 -1.35 -13.86
N LEU A 162 -16.01 -0.26 -13.33
CA LEU A 162 -15.89 0.10 -11.91
C LEU A 162 -16.91 -0.62 -11.01
N ASN A 163 -17.87 -1.36 -11.58
CA ASN A 163 -19.04 -1.87 -10.87
C ASN A 163 -19.77 -0.75 -10.09
N ALA A 164 -19.92 0.40 -10.74
CA ALA A 164 -20.66 1.53 -10.19
C ALA A 164 -22.16 1.20 -10.15
N ALA A 165 -22.85 1.72 -9.12
CA ALA A 165 -24.28 1.49 -8.88
C ALA A 165 -25.09 2.77 -9.08
#